data_AF-A0A452Z9Q3-F1
#
_entry.id   AF-A0A452Z9Q3-F1
#
_cell.length_a   1.000
_cell.length_b   1.000
_cell.length_c   1.000
_cell.angle_alpha   90.00
_cell.angle_beta   90.00
_cell.angle_gamma   90.00
#
_symmetry.space_group_name_H-M   'P 1'
#
loop_
_entity.id
_entity.type
_entity.pdbx_description
1 polymer ?
#
loop_
_entity_poly.entity_id
_entity_poly.type
_entity_poly.pdbx_seq_one_letter_code
_entity_poly.pdbx_strand_id
1 'polypeptide(L)'
;MADKTIFGRTIAGDFGYHQPSYMEIVTSIEGTTGIAMVVLMLIAFLLASRPSRRNPGSLPPLVRQMAGFNAFWYSHHLFIVVYVLLIVHSMFLFLAKDVSEKTTWVYVVIPVMIYLGERMFRMVRSMAYESKILDAMTYPGKVLSLKMTKPAGFRYQSGVYVFVQCPQVSKFEWHPFSLTSAPDDDHLSIHIRSLGDWSYHVYDMFHEALRCSNLDLPKVSIDGPYGAASQDHSKYEIILLIGLGIGATPFISVLKDIANGLDKEGCAANHHSANGLRKAYFYWVTREQGSFEWFRDIMKEVSARDSKQVTI
;
A
#
# COMPACT_ATOMS: atom_id res chain seq x y z
N MET A 1 -10.71 -55.89 -9.83
CA MET A 1 -9.38 -56.19 -9.26
C MET A 1 -8.41 -55.25 -9.95
N ALA A 2 -7.78 -54.32 -9.22
CA ALA A 2 -6.74 -53.49 -9.82
C ALA A 2 -5.62 -54.40 -10.35
N ASP A 3 -5.15 -54.13 -11.56
CA ASP A 3 -4.11 -54.93 -12.19
C ASP A 3 -2.82 -54.83 -11.36
N LYS A 4 -2.41 -55.95 -10.75
CA LYS A 4 -1.20 -56.02 -9.91
C LYS A 4 0.05 -55.59 -10.68
N THR A 5 0.03 -55.67 -12.01
CA THR A 5 1.14 -55.22 -12.86
C THR A 5 1.25 -53.70 -12.92
N ILE A 6 0.14 -52.96 -12.92
CA ILE A 6 0.11 -51.49 -12.90
C ILE A 6 0.56 -50.97 -11.53
N PHE A 7 0.07 -51.60 -10.45
CA PHE A 7 0.50 -51.28 -9.09
C PHE A 7 2.02 -51.51 -8.92
N GLY A 8 2.52 -52.66 -9.36
CA GLY A 8 3.93 -53.03 -9.34
C GLY A 8 4.86 -52.05 -10.06
N ARG A 9 4.38 -51.43 -11.16
CA ARG A 9 5.17 -50.51 -11.99
C ARG A 9 5.14 -49.04 -11.53
N THR A 10 4.13 -48.64 -10.77
CA THR A 10 3.91 -47.23 -10.40
C THR A 10 4.33 -46.97 -8.96
N ILE A 11 3.48 -47.33 -8.00
CA ILE A 11 3.59 -46.89 -6.60
C ILE A 11 4.08 -48.00 -5.66
N ALA A 12 4.18 -49.25 -6.11
CA ALA A 12 4.55 -50.39 -5.27
C ALA A 12 5.89 -50.22 -4.53
N GLY A 13 6.88 -49.57 -5.15
CA GLY A 13 8.18 -49.31 -4.51
C GLY A 13 8.09 -48.39 -3.28
N ASP A 14 7.10 -47.51 -3.23
CA ASP A 14 6.92 -46.55 -2.13
C ASP A 14 6.21 -47.19 -0.92
N PHE A 15 5.57 -48.34 -1.15
CA PHE A 15 4.83 -49.12 -0.17
C PHE A 15 5.35 -50.56 -0.06
N GLY A 16 6.66 -50.79 -0.17
CA GLY A 16 7.26 -52.11 0.12
C GLY A 16 6.74 -53.30 -0.71
N TYR A 17 6.22 -53.04 -1.92
CA TYR A 17 5.61 -54.01 -2.83
C TYR A 17 4.36 -54.73 -2.28
N HIS A 18 3.75 -54.26 -1.20
CA HIS A 18 2.43 -54.69 -0.75
C HIS A 18 1.36 -53.66 -1.11
N GLN A 19 0.13 -54.11 -1.36
CA GLN A 19 -0.97 -53.20 -1.62
C GLN A 19 -1.26 -52.37 -0.36
N PRO A 20 -1.13 -51.03 -0.41
CA PRO A 20 -1.29 -50.21 0.78
C PRO A 20 -2.74 -50.19 1.24
N SER A 21 -2.91 -50.20 2.55
CA SER A 21 -4.16 -49.88 3.22
C SER A 21 -4.47 -48.39 3.10
N TYR A 22 -5.74 -48.02 3.27
CA TYR A 22 -6.16 -46.62 3.29
C TYR A 22 -5.37 -45.79 4.32
N MET A 23 -5.10 -46.37 5.50
CA MET A 23 -4.36 -45.68 6.55
C MET A 23 -2.91 -45.41 6.17
N GLU A 24 -2.24 -46.33 5.46
CA GLU A 24 -0.87 -46.13 4.97
C GLU A 24 -0.78 -45.01 3.92
N ILE A 25 -1.81 -44.87 3.08
CA ILE A 25 -1.89 -43.75 2.11
C ILE A 25 -2.08 -42.43 2.86
N VAL A 26 -2.96 -42.39 3.86
CA VAL A 26 -3.25 -41.18 4.64
C VAL A 26 -2.05 -40.74 5.49
N THR A 27 -1.32 -41.68 6.10
CA THR A 27 -0.15 -41.38 6.94
C THR A 27 1.12 -41.11 6.15
N SER A 28 1.11 -41.34 4.83
CA SER A 28 2.22 -40.99 3.95
C SER A 28 2.51 -39.49 3.96
N ILE A 29 3.71 -39.11 3.49
CA ILE A 29 4.10 -37.71 3.38
C ILE A 29 3.14 -36.95 2.46
N GLU A 30 2.78 -37.51 1.30
CA GLU A 30 1.82 -36.91 0.37
C GLU A 30 0.44 -36.72 1.02
N GLY A 31 -0.07 -37.75 1.71
CA GLY A 31 -1.38 -37.73 2.37
C GLY A 31 -1.47 -36.73 3.52
N THR A 32 -0.49 -36.76 4.43
CA THR A 32 -0.45 -35.87 5.60
C THR A 32 -0.28 -34.41 5.20
N THR A 33 0.64 -34.11 4.26
CA THR A 33 0.84 -32.74 3.76
C THR A 33 -0.38 -32.23 2.99
N GLY A 34 -1.02 -33.08 2.17
CA GLY A 34 -2.25 -32.74 1.46
C GLY A 34 -3.40 -32.39 2.39
N ILE A 35 -3.67 -33.23 3.39
CA ILE A 35 -4.73 -32.99 4.39
C ILE A 35 -4.42 -31.72 5.19
N ALA A 36 -3.17 -31.55 5.65
CA ALA A 36 -2.76 -30.36 6.40
C ALA A 36 -2.99 -29.09 5.57
N MET A 37 -2.60 -29.07 4.29
CA MET A 37 -2.84 -27.93 3.40
C MET A 37 -4.33 -27.63 3.24
N VAL A 38 -5.18 -28.64 3.03
CA VAL A 38 -6.64 -28.46 2.90
C VAL A 38 -7.24 -27.87 4.16
N VAL A 39 -6.85 -28.37 5.34
CA VAL A 39 -7.33 -27.86 6.63
C VAL A 39 -6.91 -26.40 6.84
N LEU A 40 -5.63 -26.07 6.59
CA LEU A 40 -5.12 -24.71 6.73
C LEU A 40 -5.80 -23.74 5.74
N MET A 41 -5.98 -24.16 4.49
CA MET A 41 -6.68 -23.37 3.47
C MET A 41 -8.15 -23.17 3.81
N LEU A 42 -8.83 -24.18 4.38
CA LEU A 42 -10.21 -24.06 4.83
C LEU A 42 -10.34 -23.03 5.95
N ILE A 43 -9.44 -23.06 6.95
CA ILE A 43 -9.41 -22.06 8.04
C ILE A 43 -9.21 -20.65 7.47
N ALA A 44 -8.20 -20.47 6.61
CA ALA A 44 -7.91 -19.17 6.00
C ALA A 44 -9.08 -18.66 5.13
N PHE A 45 -9.71 -19.55 4.36
CA PHE A 45 -10.85 -19.20 3.50
C PHE A 45 -12.08 -18.78 4.32
N LEU A 46 -12.40 -19.51 5.39
CA LEU A 46 -13.54 -19.20 6.27
C LEU A 46 -13.35 -17.84 6.96
N LEU A 47 -12.14 -17.54 7.44
CA LEU A 47 -11.83 -16.25 8.08
C LEU A 47 -11.67 -15.09 7.08
N ALA A 48 -11.34 -15.38 5.82
CA ALA A 48 -11.33 -14.38 4.75
C ALA A 48 -12.72 -14.06 4.19
N SER A 49 -13.73 -14.86 4.52
CA SER A 49 -15.09 -14.68 4.03
C SER A 49 -15.69 -13.32 4.44
N ARG A 50 -16.54 -12.74 3.57
CA ARG A 50 -17.18 -11.44 3.83
C ARG A 50 -17.91 -11.36 5.18
N PRO A 51 -18.68 -12.38 5.62
CA PRO A 51 -19.32 -12.37 6.94
C PRO A 51 -18.31 -12.28 8.08
N SER A 52 -17.23 -13.07 8.04
CA SER A 52 -16.19 -13.05 9.07
C SER A 52 -15.42 -11.73 9.12
N ARG A 53 -15.15 -11.11 7.97
CA ARG A 53 -14.36 -9.88 7.89
C ARG A 53 -15.15 -8.59 8.18
N ARG A 54 -16.40 -8.48 7.71
CA ARG A 54 -17.14 -7.20 7.68
C ARG A 54 -18.45 -7.21 8.47
N ASN A 55 -18.99 -8.36 8.84
CA ASN A 55 -20.23 -8.43 9.60
C ASN A 55 -20.22 -9.63 10.57
N PRO A 56 -19.31 -9.64 11.56
CA PRO A 56 -19.16 -10.77 12.47
C PRO A 56 -20.40 -11.00 13.34
N GLY A 57 -21.33 -10.04 13.40
CA GLY A 57 -22.59 -10.14 14.13
C GLY A 57 -23.54 -11.23 13.61
N SER A 58 -23.40 -11.68 12.36
CA SER A 58 -24.22 -12.76 11.78
C SER A 58 -23.67 -14.18 12.04
N LEU A 59 -22.52 -14.30 12.71
CA LEU A 59 -21.86 -15.58 12.95
C LEU A 59 -22.22 -16.16 14.34
N PRO A 60 -22.14 -17.50 14.50
CA PRO A 60 -22.30 -18.15 15.79
C PRO A 60 -21.33 -17.57 16.85
N PRO A 61 -21.69 -17.57 18.15
CA PRO A 61 -20.90 -16.92 19.19
C PRO A 61 -19.41 -17.31 19.24
N LEU A 62 -19.11 -18.59 19.02
CA LEU A 62 -17.74 -19.12 19.03
C LEU A 62 -16.87 -18.56 17.90
N VAL A 63 -17.45 -18.39 16.71
CA VAL A 63 -16.74 -17.88 15.53
C VAL A 63 -16.67 -16.35 15.57
N ARG A 64 -17.69 -15.70 16.11
CA ARG A 64 -17.75 -14.24 16.27
C ARG A 64 -16.59 -13.70 17.12
N GLN A 65 -16.19 -14.42 18.17
CA GLN A 65 -15.06 -14.04 19.02
C GLN A 65 -13.71 -14.10 18.28
N MET A 66 -13.61 -14.93 17.24
CA MET A 66 -12.42 -15.08 16.40
C MET A 66 -12.51 -14.28 15.09
N ALA A 67 -13.58 -13.52 14.86
CA ALA A 67 -13.82 -12.81 13.60
C ALA A 67 -13.35 -11.35 13.69
N GLY A 68 -12.74 -10.84 12.63
CA GLY A 68 -12.22 -9.46 12.57
C GLY A 68 -11.01 -9.31 11.65
N PHE A 69 -10.52 -8.07 11.51
CA PHE A 69 -9.38 -7.78 10.63
C PHE A 69 -8.09 -8.49 11.08
N ASN A 70 -7.81 -8.51 12.38
CA ASN A 70 -6.62 -9.20 12.92
C ASN A 70 -6.65 -10.71 12.65
N ALA A 71 -7.80 -11.36 12.86
CA ALA A 71 -7.94 -12.79 12.60
C ALA A 71 -7.84 -13.12 11.11
N PHE A 72 -8.43 -12.29 10.25
CA PHE A 72 -8.20 -12.35 8.81
C PHE A 72 -6.70 -12.25 8.49
N TRP A 73 -5.99 -11.28 9.07
CA TRP A 73 -4.58 -11.03 8.79
C TRP A 73 -3.70 -12.23 9.20
N TYR A 74 -3.84 -12.71 10.44
CA TYR A 74 -3.05 -13.85 10.93
C TYR A 74 -3.37 -15.15 10.19
N SER A 75 -4.65 -15.43 9.94
CA SER A 75 -5.04 -16.63 9.18
C SER A 75 -4.60 -16.56 7.73
N HIS A 76 -4.54 -15.37 7.11
CA HIS A 76 -3.96 -15.23 5.78
C HIS A 76 -2.48 -15.64 5.76
N HIS A 77 -1.68 -15.26 6.76
CA HIS A 77 -0.25 -15.61 6.79
C HIS A 77 0.01 -17.13 6.87
N LEU A 78 -1.01 -17.96 7.11
CA LEU A 78 -0.91 -19.41 6.94
C LEU A 78 -0.51 -19.82 5.52
N PHE A 79 -0.67 -18.95 4.51
CA PHE A 79 -0.16 -19.21 3.15
C PHE A 79 1.34 -19.55 3.15
N ILE A 80 2.13 -19.00 4.08
CA ILE A 80 3.57 -19.29 4.19
C ILE A 80 3.78 -20.77 4.50
N VAL A 81 3.04 -21.28 5.50
CA VAL A 81 3.07 -22.70 5.88
C VAL A 81 2.55 -23.57 4.73
N VAL A 82 1.47 -23.15 4.07
CA VAL A 82 0.91 -23.86 2.92
C VAL A 82 1.89 -23.94 1.76
N TYR A 83 2.64 -22.88 1.45
CA TYR A 83 3.67 -22.92 0.39
C TYR A 83 4.84 -23.85 0.71
N VAL A 84 5.28 -23.87 1.98
CA VAL A 84 6.30 -24.84 2.41
C VAL A 84 5.77 -26.28 2.28
N LEU A 85 4.55 -26.53 2.75
CA LEU A 85 3.90 -27.83 2.62
C LEU A 85 3.67 -28.22 1.16
N LEU A 86 3.36 -27.27 0.28
CA LEU A 86 3.16 -27.52 -1.16
C LEU A 86 4.46 -27.95 -1.83
N ILE A 87 5.59 -27.33 -1.48
CA ILE A 87 6.91 -27.75 -1.95
C ILE A 87 7.20 -29.16 -1.45
N VAL A 88 7.06 -29.44 -0.15
CA VAL A 88 7.27 -30.78 0.41
C VAL A 88 6.37 -31.81 -0.27
N HIS A 89 5.07 -31.54 -0.34
CA HIS A 89 4.07 -32.39 -1.00
C HIS A 89 4.48 -32.73 -2.44
N SER A 90 4.93 -31.73 -3.21
CA SER A 90 5.38 -31.94 -4.59
C SER A 90 6.65 -32.78 -4.74
N MET A 91 7.52 -32.80 -3.72
CA MET A 91 8.77 -33.56 -3.76
C MET A 91 8.57 -35.05 -3.49
N PHE A 92 7.49 -35.42 -2.79
CA PHE A 92 7.20 -36.80 -2.37
C PHE A 92 6.00 -37.44 -3.13
N LEU A 93 5.67 -36.93 -4.32
CA LEU A 93 4.57 -37.47 -5.15
C LEU A 93 4.81 -38.93 -5.53
N PHE A 94 3.77 -39.76 -5.42
CA PHE A 94 3.83 -41.18 -5.80
C PHE A 94 3.91 -41.41 -7.31
N LEU A 95 3.27 -40.54 -8.09
CA LEU A 95 3.10 -40.73 -9.54
C LEU A 95 4.25 -40.16 -10.37
N ALA A 96 4.99 -39.18 -9.83
CA ALA A 96 6.09 -38.51 -10.52
C ALA A 96 7.40 -38.76 -9.75
N LYS A 97 8.19 -39.72 -10.22
CA LYS A 97 9.45 -40.13 -9.56
C LYS A 97 10.65 -39.31 -10.05
N ASP A 98 10.62 -38.94 -11.33
CA ASP A 98 11.70 -38.18 -11.94
C ASP A 98 11.73 -36.74 -11.42
N VAL A 99 12.92 -36.31 -10.99
CA VAL A 99 13.13 -34.96 -10.44
C VAL A 99 12.82 -33.88 -11.48
N SER A 100 12.98 -34.18 -12.78
CA SER A 100 12.65 -33.27 -13.88
C SER A 100 11.14 -32.98 -14.00
N GLU A 101 10.28 -33.89 -13.55
CA GLU A 101 8.82 -33.71 -13.60
C GLU A 101 8.29 -32.91 -12.39
N LYS A 102 9.10 -32.80 -11.32
CA LYS A 102 8.75 -32.09 -10.07
C LYS A 102 8.96 -30.59 -10.21
N THR A 103 8.14 -29.93 -11.04
CA THR A 103 8.30 -28.51 -11.36
C THR A 103 7.67 -27.53 -10.37
N THR A 104 6.90 -27.98 -9.38
CA THR A 104 6.13 -27.11 -8.46
C THR A 104 7.00 -26.07 -7.75
N TRP A 105 8.22 -26.43 -7.35
CA TRP A 105 9.13 -25.49 -6.71
C TRP A 105 9.49 -24.30 -7.62
N VAL A 106 9.56 -24.50 -8.94
CA VAL A 106 9.85 -23.43 -9.91
C VAL A 106 8.73 -22.39 -9.86
N TYR A 107 7.48 -22.84 -9.88
CA TYR A 107 6.29 -21.98 -9.87
C TYR A 107 6.04 -21.29 -8.53
N VAL A 108 6.62 -21.77 -7.43
CA VAL A 108 6.49 -21.14 -6.11
C VAL A 108 7.69 -20.25 -5.80
N VAL A 109 8.91 -20.78 -5.93
CA VAL A 109 10.14 -20.10 -5.52
C VAL A 109 10.43 -18.89 -6.40
N ILE A 110 10.27 -18.98 -7.73
CA ILE A 110 10.59 -17.84 -8.61
C ILE A 110 9.71 -16.62 -8.30
N PRO A 111 8.36 -16.72 -8.26
CA PRO A 111 7.52 -15.58 -7.89
C PRO A 111 7.78 -15.06 -6.49
N VAL A 112 8.04 -15.95 -5.51
CA VAL A 112 8.39 -15.55 -4.14
C VAL A 112 9.71 -14.76 -4.12
N MET A 113 10.72 -15.18 -4.89
CA MET A 113 11.99 -14.46 -5.00
C MET A 113 11.81 -13.09 -5.65
N ILE A 114 10.98 -12.98 -6.70
CA ILE A 114 10.65 -11.70 -7.32
C ILE A 114 9.94 -10.78 -6.30
N TYR A 115 8.97 -11.31 -5.56
CA TYR A 115 8.27 -10.58 -4.51
C TYR A 115 9.22 -10.12 -3.39
N LEU A 116 10.08 -11.00 -2.89
CA LEU A 116 11.07 -10.65 -1.85
C LEU A 116 12.08 -9.61 -2.37
N GLY A 117 12.50 -9.72 -3.63
CA GLY A 117 13.36 -8.73 -4.27
C GLY A 117 12.70 -7.35 -4.36
N GLU A 118 11.43 -7.30 -4.74
CA GLU A 118 10.62 -6.07 -4.77
C GLU A 118 10.47 -5.44 -3.38
N ARG A 119 10.20 -6.26 -2.35
CA ARG A 119 10.11 -5.80 -0.96
C ARG A 119 11.44 -5.30 -0.43
N MET A 120 12.53 -5.99 -0.74
CA MET A 120 13.89 -5.57 -0.36
C MET A 120 14.26 -4.25 -1.01
N PHE A 121 13.95 -4.09 -2.31
CA PHE A 121 14.18 -2.85 -3.03
C PHE A 121 13.44 -1.67 -2.40
N ARG A 122 12.17 -1.84 -2.02
CA ARG A 122 11.41 -0.80 -1.30
C ARG A 122 12.02 -0.45 0.05
N MET A 123 12.47 -1.45 0.81
CA MET A 123 13.13 -1.23 2.11
C MET A 123 14.44 -0.44 1.96
N VAL A 124 15.29 -0.83 1.01
CA VAL A 124 16.54 -0.11 0.72
C VAL A 124 16.26 1.33 0.29
N ARG A 125 15.24 1.53 -0.57
CA ARG A 125 14.85 2.88 -1.02
C ARG A 125 14.31 3.73 0.14
N SER A 126 13.50 3.18 1.03
CA SER A 126 12.98 3.93 2.17
C SER A 126 14.06 4.29 3.19
N MET A 127 15.09 3.44 3.33
CA MET A 127 16.26 3.75 4.15
C MET A 127 17.14 4.84 3.51
N ALA A 128 17.20 4.92 2.19
CA ALA A 128 17.97 5.94 1.48
C ALA A 128 17.31 7.34 1.58
N TYR A 129 15.98 7.39 1.67
CA TYR A 129 15.21 8.63 1.76
C TYR A 129 14.80 8.95 3.21
N GLU A 130 15.77 9.36 4.03
CA GLU A 130 15.47 9.85 5.38
C GLU A 130 14.79 11.22 5.30
N SER A 131 13.58 11.33 5.87
CA SER A 131 12.83 12.58 5.97
C SER A 131 12.61 12.96 7.43
N LYS A 132 13.04 14.16 7.84
CA LYS A 132 12.76 14.73 9.15
C LYS A 132 11.50 15.58 9.08
N ILE A 133 10.70 15.55 10.15
CA ILE A 133 9.50 16.39 10.24
C ILE A 133 9.94 17.83 10.53
N LEU A 134 9.52 18.75 9.66
CA LEU A 134 9.78 20.17 9.80
C LEU A 134 8.68 20.85 10.60
N ASP A 135 7.44 20.47 10.33
CA ASP A 135 6.25 21.10 10.88
C ASP A 135 5.07 20.13 10.81
N ALA A 136 4.20 20.17 11.81
CA ALA A 136 3.04 19.30 11.92
C ALA A 136 1.86 20.08 12.49
N MET A 137 0.71 19.98 11.85
CA MET A 137 -0.51 20.70 12.24
C MET A 137 -1.73 19.79 12.18
N THR A 138 -2.64 19.94 13.15
CA THR A 138 -3.94 19.23 13.15
C THR A 138 -5.07 20.19 12.85
N TYR A 139 -5.96 19.81 11.93
CA TYR A 139 -7.12 20.59 11.52
C TYR A 139 -8.44 19.97 12.00
N PRO A 140 -9.51 20.78 12.16
CA PRO A 140 -10.86 20.27 12.33
C PRO A 140 -11.26 19.27 11.23
N GLY A 141 -12.04 18.26 11.58
CA GLY A 141 -12.30 17.12 10.68
C GLY A 141 -11.23 16.01 10.73
N LYS A 142 -10.38 16.01 11.76
CA LYS A 142 -9.35 14.98 12.05
C LYS A 142 -8.38 14.77 10.89
N VAL A 143 -7.88 15.89 10.35
CA VAL A 143 -6.84 15.91 9.30
C VAL A 143 -5.52 16.35 9.91
N LEU A 144 -4.48 15.56 9.70
CA LEU A 144 -3.10 15.85 10.07
C LEU A 144 -2.35 16.33 8.83
N SER A 145 -1.74 17.51 8.90
CA SER A 145 -0.81 18.02 7.89
C SER A 145 0.61 17.83 8.39
N LEU A 146 1.43 17.15 7.60
CA LEU A 146 2.84 16.93 7.90
C LEU A 146 3.68 17.59 6.80
N LYS A 147 4.61 18.44 7.22
CA LYS A 147 5.71 18.93 6.37
C LYS A 147 6.99 18.25 6.80
N MET A 148 7.71 17.72 5.83
CA MET A 148 8.94 16.98 6.04
C MET A 148 10.03 17.47 5.08
N THR A 149 11.28 17.28 5.45
CA THR A 149 12.43 17.62 4.61
C THR A 149 12.38 16.81 3.32
N LYS A 150 12.63 17.47 2.19
CA LYS A 150 12.81 16.80 0.91
C LYS A 150 14.19 16.12 0.86
N PRO A 151 14.27 14.79 0.73
CA PRO A 151 15.55 14.10 0.67
C PRO A 151 16.38 14.55 -0.54
N ALA A 152 17.71 14.52 -0.41
CA ALA A 152 18.60 14.85 -1.51
C ALA A 152 18.37 13.92 -2.71
N GLY A 153 18.20 14.49 -3.91
CA GLY A 153 17.92 13.72 -5.12
C GLY A 153 16.47 13.26 -5.28
N PHE A 154 15.57 13.58 -4.34
CA PHE A 154 14.15 13.23 -4.44
C PHE A 154 13.44 14.13 -5.48
N ARG A 155 13.38 13.66 -6.73
CA ARG A 155 12.71 14.33 -7.85
C ARG A 155 11.37 13.65 -8.12
N TYR A 156 10.31 14.45 -8.25
CA TYR A 156 8.96 13.96 -8.49
C TYR A 156 8.15 14.95 -9.35
N GLN A 157 7.03 14.51 -9.92
CA GLN A 157 6.08 15.34 -10.65
C GLN A 157 4.83 15.61 -9.81
N SER A 158 4.13 16.72 -10.06
CA SER A 158 2.94 17.05 -9.28
C SER A 158 1.84 15.99 -9.40
N GLY A 159 1.10 15.80 -8.32
CA GLY A 159 0.03 14.80 -8.25
C GLY A 159 0.51 13.34 -8.07
N VAL A 160 1.78 13.09 -7.76
CA VAL A 160 2.27 11.78 -7.26
C VAL A 160 1.77 11.49 -5.84
N TYR A 161 1.98 10.25 -5.39
CA TYR A 161 1.85 9.86 -3.99
C TYR A 161 3.12 9.19 -3.46
N VAL A 162 3.22 9.10 -2.14
CA VAL A 162 4.29 8.40 -1.41
C VAL A 162 3.66 7.44 -0.42
N PHE A 163 4.38 6.39 -0.07
CA PHE A 163 4.04 5.55 1.07
C PHE A 163 4.69 6.11 2.33
N VAL A 164 3.93 6.12 3.41
CA VAL A 164 4.34 6.66 4.70
C VAL A 164 4.25 5.56 5.74
N GLN A 165 5.30 5.46 6.55
CA GLN A 165 5.37 4.55 7.68
C GLN A 165 5.62 5.33 8.97
N CYS A 166 4.94 4.94 10.03
CA CYS A 166 5.13 5.44 11.38
C CYS A 166 5.50 4.27 12.30
N PRO A 167 6.81 4.02 12.57
CA PRO A 167 7.28 2.85 13.33
C PRO A 167 6.69 2.72 14.74
N GLN A 168 6.28 3.83 15.35
CA GLN A 168 5.65 3.91 16.67
C GLN A 168 4.25 3.29 16.68
N VAL A 169 3.53 3.36 15.55
CA VAL A 169 2.19 2.76 15.39
C VAL A 169 2.33 1.35 14.82
N SER A 170 3.10 1.21 13.74
CA SER A 170 3.36 -0.09 13.12
C SER A 170 4.70 -0.08 12.39
N LYS A 171 5.53 -1.09 12.67
CA LYS A 171 6.86 -1.27 12.06
C LYS A 171 6.82 -1.81 10.62
N PHE A 172 5.67 -2.27 10.16
CA PHE A 172 5.55 -2.97 8.87
C PHE A 172 4.45 -2.42 7.96
N GLU A 173 3.55 -1.61 8.50
CA GLU A 173 2.48 -1.00 7.69
C GLU A 173 2.97 0.27 7.00
N TRP A 174 2.69 0.33 5.70
CA TRP A 174 2.98 1.45 4.82
C TRP A 174 1.67 1.89 4.18
N HIS A 175 1.34 3.18 4.29
CA HIS A 175 0.08 3.73 3.78
C HIS A 175 0.33 4.79 2.71
N PRO A 176 -0.39 4.75 1.58
CA PRO A 176 -0.20 5.70 0.48
C PRO A 176 -0.89 7.04 0.78
N PHE A 177 -0.17 8.14 0.56
CA PHE A 177 -0.69 9.50 0.65
C PHE A 177 -0.17 10.36 -0.49
N SER A 178 -1.08 11.11 -1.12
CA SER A 178 -0.74 12.06 -2.17
C SER A 178 0.13 13.19 -1.61
N LEU A 179 1.18 13.56 -2.34
CA LEU A 179 1.95 14.76 -2.03
C LEU A 179 1.07 15.99 -2.31
N THR A 180 1.08 16.95 -1.39
CA THR A 180 0.40 18.25 -1.54
C THR A 180 1.37 19.39 -1.84
N SER A 181 2.68 19.18 -1.72
CA SER A 181 3.72 20.12 -2.12
C SER A 181 3.97 20.08 -3.62
N ALA A 182 4.37 21.21 -4.22
CA ALA A 182 4.82 21.26 -5.60
C ALA A 182 6.22 20.64 -5.75
N PRO A 183 6.56 20.08 -6.92
CA PRO A 183 7.90 19.58 -7.24
C PRO A 183 9.04 20.56 -6.95
N ASP A 184 8.78 21.86 -7.06
CA ASP A 184 9.74 22.94 -6.81
C ASP A 184 9.85 23.35 -5.34
N ASP A 185 8.97 22.88 -4.46
CA ASP A 185 9.05 23.21 -3.04
C ASP A 185 10.27 22.50 -2.39
N ASP A 186 10.90 23.18 -1.42
CA ASP A 186 12.05 22.67 -0.64
C ASP A 186 11.66 21.63 0.42
N HIS A 187 10.37 21.37 0.57
CA HIS A 187 9.80 20.44 1.54
C HIS A 187 8.78 19.54 0.86
N LEU A 188 8.52 18.38 1.47
CA LEU A 188 7.41 17.52 1.11
C LEU A 188 6.28 17.78 2.09
N SER A 189 5.05 17.88 1.60
CA SER A 189 3.87 17.97 2.46
C SER A 189 2.84 16.90 2.11
N ILE A 190 2.17 16.37 3.13
CA ILE A 190 1.08 15.42 3.02
C ILE A 190 -0.06 15.80 3.97
N HIS A 191 -1.28 15.45 3.57
CA HIS A 191 -2.49 15.63 4.37
C HIS A 191 -3.16 14.28 4.61
N ILE A 192 -3.16 13.84 5.87
CA ILE A 192 -3.65 12.54 6.31
C ILE A 192 -4.99 12.73 7.01
N ARG A 193 -6.05 12.12 6.49
CA ARG A 193 -7.36 12.11 7.14
C ARG A 193 -7.56 10.83 7.96
N SER A 194 -8.06 10.97 9.18
CA SER A 194 -8.29 9.85 10.11
C SER A 194 -9.54 9.05 9.73
N LEU A 195 -9.40 8.06 8.85
CA LEU A 195 -10.51 7.23 8.35
C LEU A 195 -10.45 5.76 8.78
N GLY A 196 -9.28 5.27 9.19
CA GLY A 196 -9.08 3.91 9.67
C GLY A 196 -8.12 3.85 10.86
N ASP A 197 -7.97 2.64 11.41
CA ASP A 197 -7.26 2.39 12.68
C ASP A 197 -5.84 2.98 12.71
N TRP A 198 -5.03 2.70 11.68
CA TRP A 198 -3.68 3.23 11.57
C TRP A 198 -3.67 4.76 11.53
N SER A 199 -4.48 5.36 10.65
CA SER A 199 -4.53 6.82 10.49
C SER A 199 -5.04 7.53 11.75
N TYR A 200 -5.91 6.87 12.51
CA TYR A 200 -6.42 7.39 13.77
C TYR A 200 -5.32 7.39 14.84
N HIS A 201 -4.58 6.30 15.01
CA HIS A 201 -3.46 6.25 15.97
C HIS A 201 -2.34 7.23 15.62
N VAL A 202 -2.03 7.39 14.31
CA VAL A 202 -1.07 8.41 13.86
C VAL A 202 -1.59 9.80 14.23
N TYR A 203 -2.84 10.12 13.91
CA TYR A 203 -3.42 11.41 14.27
C TYR A 203 -3.38 11.68 15.77
N ASP A 204 -3.80 10.72 16.60
CA ASP A 204 -3.89 10.87 18.05
C ASP A 204 -2.50 11.10 18.68
N MET A 205 -1.51 10.34 18.23
CA MET A 205 -0.13 10.47 18.67
C MET A 205 0.47 11.84 18.30
N PHE A 206 0.23 12.34 17.08
CA PHE A 206 0.68 13.67 16.69
C PHE A 206 -0.12 14.77 17.41
N HIS A 207 -1.42 14.58 17.62
CA HIS A 207 -2.26 15.52 18.33
C HIS A 207 -1.78 15.70 19.78
N GLU A 208 -1.45 14.61 20.47
CA GLU A 208 -0.92 14.66 21.83
C GLU A 208 0.48 15.28 21.88
N ALA A 209 1.38 14.89 20.97
CA ALA A 209 2.72 15.46 20.88
C ALA A 209 2.71 16.97 20.63
N LEU A 210 1.78 17.47 19.80
CA LEU A 210 1.62 18.90 19.53
C LEU A 210 1.03 19.68 20.71
N ARG A 211 0.23 19.03 21.57
CA ARG A 211 -0.30 19.65 22.80
C ARG A 211 0.76 19.73 23.89
N CYS A 212 1.60 18.72 23.99
CA CYS A 212 2.69 18.64 24.94
C CYS A 212 3.98 19.12 24.30
N SER A 213 4.28 20.42 24.37
CA SER A 213 5.45 21.10 23.75
C SER A 213 6.84 20.53 24.10
N ASN A 214 6.93 19.52 24.97
CA ASN A 214 8.16 18.85 25.41
C ASN A 214 8.35 17.44 24.81
N LEU A 215 7.45 16.96 23.96
CA LEU A 215 7.59 15.65 23.29
C LEU A 215 8.21 15.82 21.91
N ASP A 216 9.27 15.05 21.65
CA ASP A 216 9.82 14.92 20.29
C ASP A 216 8.74 14.41 19.34
N LEU A 217 8.65 15.01 18.15
CA LEU A 217 7.70 14.58 17.14
C LEU A 217 7.97 13.12 16.74
N PRO A 218 6.92 12.31 16.54
CA PRO A 218 7.07 10.93 16.10
C PRO A 218 7.87 10.82 14.80
N LYS A 219 8.63 9.73 14.67
CA LYS A 219 9.42 9.46 13.47
C LYS A 219 8.52 8.98 12.35
N VAL A 220 8.77 9.48 11.14
CA VAL A 220 8.05 9.09 9.93
C VAL A 220 9.05 8.79 8.83
N SER A 221 8.87 7.64 8.18
CA SER A 221 9.66 7.22 7.02
C SER A 221 8.82 7.31 5.75
N ILE A 222 9.45 7.66 4.64
CA ILE A 222 8.79 7.75 3.33
C ILE A 222 9.40 6.79 2.31
N ASP A 223 8.54 6.31 1.41
CA ASP A 223 8.93 5.50 0.26
C ASP A 223 8.22 6.04 -0.99
N GLY A 224 8.97 6.33 -2.05
CA GLY A 224 8.43 6.93 -3.28
C GLY A 224 9.48 7.68 -4.07
N PRO A 225 9.07 8.54 -5.03
CA PRO A 225 7.69 8.85 -5.42
C PRO A 225 7.03 7.76 -6.27
N TYR A 226 5.70 7.71 -6.29
CA TYR A 226 4.92 6.79 -7.13
C TYR A 226 4.03 7.51 -8.14
N GLY A 227 4.03 6.97 -9.36
CA GLY A 227 3.23 7.40 -10.50
C GLY A 227 1.72 7.41 -10.22
N ALA A 228 1.01 8.45 -10.67
CA ALA A 228 -0.45 8.54 -10.63
C ALA A 228 -0.99 9.20 -11.90
N ALA A 229 -2.25 8.90 -12.25
CA ALA A 229 -2.89 9.41 -13.45
C ALA A 229 -2.99 10.95 -13.51
N SER A 230 -2.87 11.64 -12.37
CA SER A 230 -2.87 13.11 -12.24
C SER A 230 -1.65 13.82 -12.83
N GLN A 231 -0.61 13.08 -13.24
CA GLN A 231 0.64 13.67 -13.77
C GLN A 231 0.53 14.20 -15.20
N ASP A 232 -0.42 13.69 -15.97
CA ASP A 232 -0.58 14.00 -17.39
C ASP A 232 -1.22 15.37 -17.66
N HIS A 233 -1.43 16.20 -16.64
CA HIS A 233 -2.07 17.51 -16.76
C HIS A 233 -1.30 18.48 -17.68
N SER A 234 0.02 18.33 -17.79
CA SER A 234 0.87 19.15 -18.65
C SER A 234 0.67 18.90 -20.16
N LYS A 235 0.00 17.80 -20.53
CA LYS A 235 -0.29 17.46 -21.93
C LYS A 235 -1.45 18.27 -22.52
N TYR A 236 -2.17 19.04 -21.70
CA TYR A 236 -3.41 19.70 -22.08
C TYR A 236 -3.34 21.21 -21.83
N GLU A 237 -3.88 22.01 -22.76
CA GLU A 237 -3.97 23.47 -22.60
C GLU A 237 -5.04 23.90 -21.58
N ILE A 238 -6.09 23.10 -21.42
CA ILE A 238 -7.20 23.38 -20.49
C ILE A 238 -7.41 22.14 -19.64
N ILE A 239 -7.35 22.30 -18.32
CA ILE A 239 -7.57 21.21 -17.36
C ILE A 239 -8.80 21.47 -16.51
N LEU A 240 -9.55 20.40 -16.25
CA LEU A 240 -10.68 20.35 -15.33
C LEU A 240 -10.36 19.37 -14.21
N LEU A 241 -10.11 19.89 -13.01
CA LEU A 241 -9.72 19.14 -11.83
C LEU A 241 -10.94 19.05 -10.90
N ILE A 242 -11.43 17.82 -10.65
CA ILE A 242 -12.60 17.59 -9.78
C ILE A 242 -12.17 16.76 -8.57
N GLY A 243 -12.07 17.40 -7.41
CA GLY A 243 -11.69 16.77 -6.15
C GLY A 243 -12.89 16.52 -5.22
N LEU A 244 -12.99 15.32 -4.65
CA LEU A 244 -14.02 14.98 -3.67
C LEU A 244 -13.38 14.75 -2.28
N GLY A 245 -13.75 15.54 -1.28
CA GLY A 245 -13.23 15.43 0.09
C GLY A 245 -11.70 15.49 0.14
N ILE A 246 -11.06 14.51 0.79
CA ILE A 246 -9.59 14.38 0.85
C ILE A 246 -8.96 14.01 -0.52
N GLY A 247 -9.77 13.51 -1.46
CA GLY A 247 -9.34 13.19 -2.82
C GLY A 247 -8.93 14.41 -3.65
N ALA A 248 -9.03 15.62 -3.12
CA ALA A 248 -8.49 16.84 -3.72
C ALA A 248 -6.97 17.01 -3.54
N THR A 249 -6.36 16.25 -2.62
CA THR A 249 -4.93 16.33 -2.30
C THR A 249 -3.96 16.26 -3.49
N PRO A 250 -4.08 15.32 -4.47
CA PRO A 250 -3.15 15.32 -5.61
C PRO A 250 -3.29 16.57 -6.48
N PHE A 251 -4.51 17.12 -6.60
CA PHE A 251 -4.77 18.31 -7.40
C PHE A 251 -4.20 19.58 -6.77
N ILE A 252 -4.04 19.61 -5.45
CA ILE A 252 -3.35 20.71 -4.77
C ILE A 252 -1.90 20.82 -5.23
N SER A 253 -1.19 19.69 -5.29
CA SER A 253 0.19 19.67 -5.79
C SER A 253 0.25 20.16 -7.23
N VAL A 254 -0.70 19.75 -8.08
CA VAL A 254 -0.82 20.22 -9.47
C VAL A 254 -1.07 21.73 -9.54
N LEU A 255 -2.00 22.27 -8.74
CA LEU A 255 -2.30 23.70 -8.71
C LEU A 255 -1.09 24.54 -8.25
N LYS A 256 -0.35 24.07 -7.24
CA LYS A 256 0.86 24.74 -6.78
C LYS A 256 1.96 24.70 -7.84
N ASP A 257 2.12 23.58 -8.54
CA ASP A 257 3.09 23.42 -9.62
C ASP A 257 2.80 24.36 -10.79
N ILE A 258 1.53 24.47 -11.20
CA ILE A 258 1.08 25.42 -12.20
C ILE A 258 1.37 26.86 -11.77
N ALA A 259 1.02 27.23 -10.54
CA ALA A 259 1.27 28.58 -10.02
C ALA A 259 2.78 28.91 -10.01
N ASN A 260 3.63 27.95 -9.65
CA ASN A 260 5.09 28.12 -9.68
C ASN A 260 5.65 28.25 -11.10
N GLY A 261 5.10 27.49 -12.05
CA GLY A 261 5.46 27.59 -13.47
C GLY A 261 5.17 28.98 -14.02
N LEU A 262 4.00 29.54 -13.70
CA LEU A 262 3.62 30.90 -14.08
C LEU A 262 4.59 31.96 -13.51
N ASP A 263 4.94 31.87 -12.22
CA ASP A 263 5.89 32.79 -11.58
C ASP A 263 7.26 32.82 -12.30
N LYS A 264 7.74 31.64 -12.74
CA LYS A 264 9.02 31.51 -13.46
C LYS A 264 8.97 32.14 -14.86
N GLU A 265 7.86 31.96 -15.60
CA GLU A 265 7.68 32.55 -16.92
C GLU A 265 7.58 34.09 -16.87
N GLY A 266 6.94 34.64 -15.82
CA GLY A 266 6.89 36.09 -15.61
C GLY A 266 8.26 36.73 -15.34
N CYS A 267 9.19 35.99 -14.73
CA CYS A 267 10.58 36.43 -14.52
C CYS A 267 11.48 36.20 -15.75
N ALA A 268 11.11 35.29 -16.66
CA ALA A 268 11.87 34.91 -17.84
C ALA A 268 11.18 35.39 -19.13
N ALA A 269 10.98 36.71 -19.25
CA ALA A 269 10.24 37.36 -20.34
C ALA A 269 10.91 37.31 -21.73
N ASN A 270 11.58 36.21 -22.14
CA ASN A 270 12.20 36.12 -23.46
C ASN A 270 12.26 34.74 -24.14
N HIS A 271 11.49 33.74 -23.70
CA HIS A 271 11.34 32.52 -24.50
C HIS A 271 9.87 32.16 -24.69
N HIS A 272 9.38 32.34 -25.91
CA HIS A 272 8.13 31.76 -26.41
C HIS A 272 8.17 30.23 -26.29
N SER A 273 7.67 29.69 -25.17
CA SER A 273 7.29 28.28 -25.09
C SER A 273 5.82 28.15 -25.49
N ALA A 274 5.60 27.87 -26.78
CA ALA A 274 4.29 27.84 -27.43
C ALA A 274 3.45 26.58 -27.11
N ASN A 275 3.47 26.05 -25.88
CA ASN A 275 2.66 24.90 -25.46
C ASN A 275 2.43 24.88 -23.93
N GLY A 276 1.92 26.00 -23.38
CA GLY A 276 1.64 26.15 -21.96
C GLY A 276 0.17 25.91 -21.60
N LEU A 277 -0.07 25.44 -20.37
CA LEU A 277 -1.41 25.37 -19.79
C LEU A 277 -2.04 26.77 -19.76
N ARG A 278 -3.16 26.97 -20.46
CA ARG A 278 -3.86 28.25 -20.57
C ARG A 278 -4.88 28.48 -19.48
N LYS A 279 -5.55 27.42 -19.02
CA LYS A 279 -6.61 27.55 -18.01
C LYS A 279 -6.78 26.28 -17.18
N ALA A 280 -6.87 26.45 -15.87
CA ALA A 280 -7.23 25.40 -14.94
C ALA A 280 -8.56 25.72 -14.25
N TYR A 281 -9.52 24.80 -14.31
CA TYR A 281 -10.74 24.85 -13.52
C TYR A 281 -10.64 23.81 -12.42
N PHE A 282 -10.79 24.25 -11.17
CA PHE A 282 -10.74 23.38 -10.02
C PHE A 282 -12.08 23.41 -9.26
N TYR A 283 -12.75 22.25 -9.21
CA TYR A 283 -13.98 22.04 -8.49
C TYR A 283 -13.72 21.10 -7.31
N TRP A 284 -13.94 21.61 -6.10
CA TRP A 284 -13.85 20.81 -4.88
C TRP A 284 -15.21 20.66 -4.23
N VAL A 285 -15.55 19.42 -3.91
CA VAL A 285 -16.82 19.07 -3.26
C VAL A 285 -16.52 18.28 -2.00
N THR A 286 -16.98 18.76 -0.85
CA THR A 286 -16.87 18.07 0.43
C THR A 286 -18.20 18.04 1.16
N ARG A 287 -18.44 16.99 1.95
CA ARG A 287 -19.63 16.88 2.82
C ARG A 287 -19.44 17.56 4.16
N GLU A 288 -18.19 17.74 4.59
CA GLU A 288 -17.86 18.16 5.96
C GLU A 288 -17.24 19.55 5.98
N GLN A 289 -17.79 20.41 6.85
CA GLN A 289 -17.31 21.77 7.05
C GLN A 289 -15.89 21.81 7.66
N GLY A 290 -15.52 20.85 8.50
CA GLY A 290 -14.17 20.80 9.10
C GLY A 290 -13.05 20.69 8.04
N SER A 291 -13.34 20.06 6.90
CA SER A 291 -12.37 20.00 5.79
C SER A 291 -12.12 21.35 5.12
N PHE A 292 -12.95 22.37 5.38
CA PHE A 292 -12.81 23.68 4.75
C PHE A 292 -11.57 24.43 5.23
N GLU A 293 -11.15 24.28 6.48
CA GLU A 293 -10.05 25.07 7.04
C GLU A 293 -8.71 24.76 6.39
N TRP A 294 -8.33 23.47 6.37
CA TRP A 294 -7.07 23.05 5.74
C TRP A 294 -7.06 23.40 4.25
N PHE A 295 -8.19 23.23 3.58
CA PHE A 295 -8.30 23.51 2.15
C PHE A 295 -8.23 25.02 1.84
N ARG A 296 -8.88 25.84 2.67
CA ARG A 296 -8.86 27.30 2.55
C ARG A 296 -7.44 27.85 2.65
N ASP A 297 -6.65 27.36 3.59
CA ASP A 297 -5.29 27.87 3.80
C ASP A 297 -4.40 27.57 2.59
N ILE A 298 -4.57 26.38 1.98
CA ILE A 298 -3.92 26.00 0.72
C ILE A 298 -4.38 26.87 -0.45
N MET A 299 -5.70 27.11 -0.58
CA MET A 299 -6.22 27.92 -1.69
C MET A 299 -5.81 29.38 -1.57
N LYS A 300 -5.69 29.92 -0.36
CA LYS A 300 -5.13 31.25 -0.13
C LYS A 300 -3.68 31.32 -0.60
N GLU A 301 -2.89 30.29 -0.33
CA GLU A 301 -1.50 30.20 -0.78
C GLU A 301 -1.41 30.19 -2.32
N VAL A 302 -2.24 29.39 -2.99
CA VAL A 302 -2.28 29.32 -4.46
C VAL A 302 -2.76 30.64 -5.07
N SER A 303 -3.85 31.21 -4.53
CA SER A 303 -4.44 32.48 -5.02
C SER A 303 -3.52 33.68 -4.83
N ALA A 304 -2.73 33.71 -3.75
CA ALA A 304 -1.75 34.77 -3.51
C ALA A 304 -0.59 34.75 -4.52
N ARG A 305 -0.27 33.58 -5.10
CA ARG A 305 0.72 33.47 -6.19
C ARG A 305 0.11 33.92 -7.52
N ASP A 306 -1.12 33.48 -7.83
CA ASP A 306 -1.87 33.87 -9.03
C ASP A 306 -2.11 35.40 -9.14
N SER A 307 -2.51 36.05 -8.04
CA SER A 307 -2.85 37.48 -8.03
C SER A 307 -1.66 38.40 -8.31
N LYS A 308 -0.42 37.93 -8.12
CA LYS A 308 0.78 38.72 -8.41
C LYS A 308 0.99 38.97 -9.91
N GLN A 309 0.36 38.19 -10.78
CA GLN A 309 0.46 38.36 -12.24
C GLN A 309 -0.59 39.27 -12.85
N VAL A 310 -1.78 39.44 -12.23
CA VAL A 310 -2.87 40.28 -12.79
C VAL A 310 -2.60 41.78 -12.61
N THR A 311 -1.57 42.15 -11.84
CA THR A 311 -1.26 43.56 -11.49
C THR A 311 -0.05 44.13 -12.25
N ILE A 312 0.26 43.62 -13.44
CA ILE A 312 1.29 44.19 -14.35
C ILE A 312 0.65 44.51 -15.69
#